data_AF-K0FEM9-F1
#
_entry.id   AF-K0FEM9-F1
#
_cell.length_a   1.000
_cell.length_b   1.000
_cell.length_c   1.000
_cell.angle_alpha   90.00
_cell.angle_beta   90.00
_cell.angle_gamma   90.00
#
_symmetry.space_group_name_H-M   'P 1'
#
loop_
_entity.id
_entity.type
_entity.pdbx_description
1 polymer ?
#
loop_
_entity_poly.entity_id
_entity_poly.type
_entity_poly.pdbx_seq_one_letter_code
_entity_poly.pdbx_strand_id
1 'polypeptide(L)'
;MLVPARAFGSVASVRSAAVPVRARDVPAGRFVVSARDTQRAKVYDAEQLVRGVFDRADEHGNRTVELYGSHITLPIERRFASVDSVQSYADKVLALNWVRAHWDRADVPVRVRARAGATAAHYESADAVLAVPLHTGATAWALRELVVLHELAHHLESAPEKVAPHGPEFCTRYLELVDGIIGPEAALILRATMLGCGVRLG
;
A
#
# COMPACT_ATOMS: atom_id res chain seq x y z
N MET A 1 16.73 -22.10 44.19
CA MET A 1 15.55 -22.93 43.88
C MET A 1 15.29 -22.78 42.38
N LEU A 2 15.83 -23.71 41.58
CA LEU A 2 15.54 -23.83 40.14
C LEU A 2 14.30 -24.71 39.96
N VAL A 3 13.39 -24.34 39.07
CA VAL A 3 12.45 -25.28 38.42
C VAL A 3 12.44 -24.98 36.92
N PRO A 4 12.76 -25.95 36.04
CA PRO A 4 12.89 -25.76 34.60
C PRO A 4 11.62 -26.09 33.79
N ALA A 5 11.72 -25.81 32.49
CA ALA A 5 10.70 -25.94 31.44
C ALA A 5 10.13 -27.35 31.24
N ARG A 6 8.89 -27.41 30.73
CA ARG A 6 8.27 -28.61 30.13
C ARG A 6 7.98 -28.38 28.65
N ALA A 7 8.51 -29.27 27.82
CA ALA A 7 8.08 -29.50 26.45
C ALA A 7 7.09 -30.67 26.40
N PHE A 8 6.02 -30.52 25.64
CA PHE A 8 5.13 -31.55 25.09
C PHE A 8 4.77 -31.03 23.69
N GLY A 9 4.65 -31.77 22.61
CA GLY A 9 4.60 -33.21 22.34
C GLY A 9 4.08 -33.30 20.91
N SER A 10 4.73 -34.13 20.09
CA SER A 10 4.51 -34.32 18.66
C SER A 10 3.08 -34.74 18.29
N VAL A 11 2.55 -34.24 17.17
CA VAL A 11 1.37 -34.80 16.48
C VAL A 11 1.79 -35.28 15.09
N ALA A 12 1.31 -36.48 14.78
CA ALA A 12 1.71 -37.37 13.72
C ALA A 12 1.52 -36.87 12.29
N SER A 13 2.42 -37.35 11.44
CA SER A 13 2.42 -37.28 9.98
C SER A 13 1.23 -38.06 9.37
N VAL A 14 0.45 -37.40 8.51
CA VAL A 14 -0.46 -38.05 7.57
C VAL A 14 0.24 -38.09 6.21
N ARG A 15 0.63 -39.29 5.78
CA ARG A 15 1.07 -39.55 4.40
C ARG A 15 -0.17 -39.73 3.52
N SER A 16 -0.42 -38.77 2.64
CA SER A 16 -1.37 -38.94 1.53
C SER A 16 -0.60 -39.45 0.31
N ALA A 17 -1.07 -40.54 -0.28
CA ALA A 17 -0.52 -41.14 -1.49
C ALA A 17 -0.81 -40.24 -2.70
N ALA A 18 0.24 -39.91 -3.45
CA ALA A 18 0.14 -39.16 -4.70
C ALA A 18 -0.52 -40.03 -5.78
N VAL A 19 -1.64 -39.55 -6.34
CA VAL A 19 -2.21 -40.05 -7.60
C VAL A 19 -1.38 -39.44 -8.74
N PRO A 20 -0.82 -40.24 -9.68
CA PRO A 20 -0.09 -39.70 -10.80
C PRO A 20 -1.07 -39.06 -11.79
N VAL A 21 -1.14 -37.73 -11.79
CA VAL A 21 -1.80 -36.97 -12.85
C VAL A 21 -0.92 -37.08 -14.10
N ARG A 22 -1.42 -37.74 -15.15
CA ARG A 22 -0.78 -37.74 -16.46
C ARG A 22 -0.56 -36.30 -16.92
N ALA A 23 0.68 -35.97 -17.26
CA ALA A 23 1.04 -34.70 -17.87
C ALA A 23 0.16 -34.47 -19.12
N ARG A 24 -0.80 -33.56 -18.99
CA ARG A 24 -1.47 -32.94 -20.13
C ARG A 24 -0.57 -31.77 -20.54
N ASP A 25 -0.35 -31.65 -21.85
CA ASP A 25 0.41 -30.57 -22.47
C ASP A 25 0.10 -29.21 -21.82
N VAL A 26 1.04 -28.72 -21.01
CA VAL A 26 1.02 -27.36 -20.50
C VAL A 26 1.52 -26.48 -21.65
N PRO A 27 0.70 -25.63 -22.26
CA PRO A 27 1.20 -24.70 -23.26
C PRO A 27 2.28 -23.85 -22.60
N ALA A 28 3.43 -23.70 -23.26
CA ALA A 28 4.54 -22.89 -22.78
C ALA A 28 4.03 -21.50 -22.39
N GLY A 29 3.90 -21.26 -21.09
CA GLY A 29 3.48 -19.98 -20.55
C GLY A 29 4.46 -18.93 -21.01
N ARG A 30 4.01 -18.03 -21.90
CA ARG A 30 4.76 -16.84 -22.28
C ARG A 30 5.01 -16.08 -20.98
N PHE A 31 6.25 -16.08 -20.50
CA PHE A 31 6.67 -15.26 -19.37
C PHE A 31 6.35 -13.80 -19.74
N VAL A 32 5.26 -13.26 -19.22
CA VAL A 32 4.96 -11.83 -19.32
C VAL A 32 5.90 -11.16 -18.34
N VAL A 33 6.97 -10.58 -18.86
CA VAL A 33 7.89 -9.76 -18.08
C VAL A 33 7.13 -8.48 -17.74
N SER A 34 6.81 -8.27 -16.47
CA SER A 34 6.23 -7.01 -16.01
C SER A 34 7.12 -5.84 -16.40
N ALA A 35 6.52 -4.70 -16.77
CA ALA A 35 7.31 -3.52 -17.12
C ALA A 35 8.26 -3.12 -15.98
N ARG A 36 9.47 -2.69 -16.34
CA ARG A 36 10.52 -2.38 -15.35
C ARG A 36 10.11 -1.18 -14.50
N ASP A 37 10.20 -1.36 -13.18
CA ASP A 37 9.82 -0.37 -12.18
C ASP A 37 10.89 0.74 -11.97
N THR A 38 11.04 1.60 -12.99
CA THR A 38 12.14 2.58 -13.03
C THR A 38 11.92 3.82 -12.16
N GLN A 39 10.70 4.10 -11.71
CA GLN A 39 10.40 5.29 -10.90
C GLN A 39 10.30 5.01 -9.39
N ARG A 40 10.33 3.74 -8.96
CA ARG A 40 10.12 3.33 -7.56
C ARG A 40 10.88 4.17 -6.54
N ALA A 41 12.19 4.36 -6.76
CA ALA A 41 13.02 5.14 -5.84
C ALA A 41 12.51 6.59 -5.73
N LYS A 42 12.19 7.23 -6.86
CA LYS A 42 11.68 8.61 -6.91
C LYS A 42 10.32 8.75 -6.22
N VAL A 43 9.45 7.75 -6.39
CA VAL A 43 8.13 7.73 -5.73
C VAL A 43 8.31 7.62 -4.21
N TYR A 44 9.17 6.72 -3.73
CA TYR A 44 9.45 6.62 -2.30
C TYR A 44 10.16 7.83 -1.72
N ASP A 45 11.04 8.50 -2.48
CA ASP A 45 11.65 9.75 -2.06
C ASP A 45 10.59 10.84 -1.89
N ALA A 46 9.65 10.94 -2.84
CA ALA A 46 8.55 11.89 -2.75
C ALA A 46 7.65 11.61 -1.55
N GLU A 47 7.26 10.36 -1.33
CA GLU A 47 6.42 10.00 -0.18
C GLU A 47 7.12 10.24 1.16
N GLN A 48 8.43 9.99 1.25
CA GLN A 48 9.20 10.30 2.46
C GLN A 48 9.16 11.80 2.77
N LEU A 49 9.31 12.64 1.75
CA LEU A 49 9.23 14.10 1.91
C LEU A 49 7.83 14.54 2.35
N VAL A 50 6.76 14.00 1.75
CA VAL A 50 5.37 14.31 2.16
C VAL A 50 5.09 13.86 3.59
N ARG A 51 5.47 12.62 3.96
CA ARG A 51 5.31 12.14 5.34
C ARG A 51 6.04 13.05 6.34
N GLY A 52 7.25 13.49 6.01
CA GLY A 52 8.00 14.44 6.83
C GLY A 52 7.31 15.80 6.97
N VAL A 53 6.57 16.27 5.95
CA VAL A 53 5.75 17.49 6.03
C VAL A 53 4.59 17.31 7.01
N PHE A 54 3.86 16.18 6.95
CA PHE A 54 2.77 15.87 7.88
C PHE A 54 3.28 15.69 9.32
N ASP A 55 4.42 15.03 9.50
CA ASP A 55 5.02 14.81 10.82
C ASP A 55 5.39 16.11 11.51
N ARG A 56 6.05 17.03 10.78
CA ARG A 56 6.35 18.36 11.34
C ARG A 56 5.08 19.13 11.70
N ALA A 57 4.02 19.03 10.89
CA ALA A 57 2.75 19.70 11.18
C ALA A 57 2.08 19.16 12.44
N ASP A 58 2.15 17.85 12.68
CA ASP A 58 1.66 17.21 13.90
C ASP A 58 2.50 17.59 15.12
N GLU A 59 3.83 17.61 14.99
CA GLU A 59 4.77 17.92 16.08
C GLU A 59 4.66 19.37 16.58
N HIS A 60 4.50 20.33 15.67
CA HIS A 60 4.51 21.76 16.02
C HIS A 60 3.10 22.33 16.25
N GLY A 61 2.05 21.56 15.92
CA GLY A 61 0.66 22.02 15.96
C GLY A 61 0.31 23.10 14.92
N ASN A 62 1.26 23.50 14.08
CA ASN A 62 1.04 24.40 12.95
C ASN A 62 0.90 23.59 11.67
N ARG A 63 -0.32 23.50 11.15
CA ARG A 63 -0.64 22.77 9.91
C ARG A 63 -0.52 23.60 8.64
N THR A 64 -0.20 24.89 8.75
CA THR A 64 0.01 25.74 7.57
C THR A 64 1.46 25.64 7.11
N VAL A 65 1.67 25.20 5.88
CA VAL A 65 2.99 25.08 5.25
C VAL A 65 3.09 25.99 4.03
N GLU A 66 4.31 26.46 3.73
CA GLU A 66 4.57 27.22 2.51
C GLU A 66 5.01 26.28 1.38
N LEU A 67 4.31 26.31 0.25
CA LEU A 67 4.64 25.59 -0.97
C LEU A 67 4.69 26.58 -2.13
N TYR A 68 5.87 26.80 -2.71
CA TYR A 68 6.09 27.75 -3.81
C TYR A 68 5.46 29.14 -3.56
N GLY A 69 5.65 29.70 -2.35
CA GLY A 69 5.10 31.01 -1.96
C GLY A 69 3.62 31.01 -1.59
N SER A 70 2.92 29.88 -1.72
CA SER A 70 1.53 29.72 -1.30
C SER A 70 1.45 29.12 0.08
N HIS A 71 0.51 29.59 0.90
CA HIS A 71 0.21 28.98 2.21
C HIS A 71 -0.88 27.93 2.06
N ILE A 72 -0.56 26.68 2.43
CA ILE A 72 -1.45 25.54 2.34
C ILE A 72 -1.73 25.03 3.76
N THR A 73 -3.00 24.91 4.13
CA THR A 73 -3.37 24.26 5.40
C THR A 73 -3.51 22.76 5.17
N LEU A 74 -2.65 21.97 5.80
CA LEU A 74 -2.66 20.52 5.66
C LEU A 74 -3.90 19.90 6.31
N PRO A 75 -4.65 19.03 5.59
CA PRO A 75 -5.67 18.19 6.20
C PRO A 75 -5.03 17.24 7.21
N ILE A 76 -5.82 16.68 8.13
CA ILE A 76 -5.34 15.69 9.09
C ILE A 76 -5.21 14.33 8.39
N GLU A 77 -4.02 13.73 8.44
CA GLU A 77 -3.81 12.35 8.00
C GLU A 77 -4.35 11.38 9.06
N ARG A 78 -5.18 10.42 8.66
CA ARG A 78 -5.61 9.37 9.58
C ARG A 78 -4.45 8.43 9.92
N ARG A 79 -4.40 8.03 11.19
CA ARG A 79 -3.49 6.97 11.68
C ARG A 79 -4.32 5.81 12.21
N PHE A 80 -3.88 4.59 11.93
CA PHE A 80 -4.59 3.37 12.28
C PHE A 80 -3.93 2.67 13.47
N ALA A 81 -4.75 2.13 14.37
CA ALA A 81 -4.25 1.46 15.58
C ALA A 81 -4.13 -0.06 15.42
N SER A 82 -4.78 -0.64 14.40
CA SER A 82 -4.85 -2.09 14.22
C SER A 82 -5.04 -2.48 12.75
N VAL A 83 -4.73 -3.74 12.45
CA VAL A 83 -5.03 -4.38 11.15
C VAL A 83 -6.53 -4.25 10.82
N ASP A 84 -7.40 -4.48 11.80
CA ASP A 84 -8.85 -4.39 11.61
C ASP A 84 -9.31 -2.97 11.24
N SER A 85 -8.67 -1.95 11.82
CA SER A 85 -8.97 -0.56 11.46
C SER A 85 -8.53 -0.22 10.03
N VAL A 86 -7.43 -0.82 9.54
CA VAL A 86 -7.00 -0.71 8.14
C VAL A 86 -7.95 -1.47 7.22
N GLN A 87 -8.40 -2.68 7.59
CA GLN A 87 -9.41 -3.44 6.84
C GLN A 87 -10.69 -2.63 6.66
N SER A 88 -11.26 -2.13 7.76
CA SER A 88 -12.49 -1.32 7.70
C SER A 88 -12.32 -0.05 6.85
N TYR A 89 -11.15 0.56 6.89
CA TYR A 89 -10.85 1.72 6.06
C TYR A 89 -10.76 1.37 4.57
N ALA A 90 -10.03 0.31 4.23
CA ALA A 90 -9.91 -0.18 2.86
C ALA A 90 -11.29 -0.54 2.27
N ASP A 91 -12.11 -1.26 3.02
CA ASP A 91 -13.48 -1.61 2.60
C ASP A 91 -14.32 -0.36 2.28
N LYS A 92 -14.22 0.68 3.12
CA LYS A 92 -14.93 1.96 2.92
C LYS A 92 -14.44 2.70 1.69
N VAL A 93 -13.12 2.76 1.47
CA VAL A 93 -12.54 3.40 0.28
C VAL A 93 -13.02 2.70 -0.99
N LEU A 94 -12.94 1.36 -1.04
CA LEU A 94 -13.41 0.57 -2.19
C LEU A 94 -14.94 0.61 -2.37
N ALA A 95 -15.69 1.00 -1.35
CA ALA A 95 -17.14 1.22 -1.42
C ALA A 95 -17.55 2.61 -1.91
N LEU A 96 -16.62 3.56 -2.08
CA LEU A 96 -16.95 4.89 -2.59
C LEU A 96 -17.45 4.80 -4.04
N ASN A 97 -18.60 5.41 -4.32
CA ASN A 97 -19.22 5.39 -5.65
C ASN A 97 -18.26 5.86 -6.76
N TRP A 98 -17.49 6.91 -6.49
CA TRP A 98 -16.54 7.43 -7.46
C TRP A 98 -15.36 6.47 -7.67
N VAL A 99 -14.85 5.81 -6.63
CA VAL A 99 -13.79 4.79 -6.76
C VAL A 99 -14.28 3.64 -7.65
N ARG A 100 -15.49 3.12 -7.40
CA ARG A 100 -16.10 2.06 -8.23
C ARG A 100 -16.37 2.49 -9.66
N ALA A 101 -16.73 3.76 -9.87
CA ALA A 101 -16.97 4.28 -11.22
C ALA A 101 -15.68 4.43 -12.05
N HIS A 102 -14.51 4.59 -11.41
CA HIS A 102 -13.23 4.77 -12.10
C HIS A 102 -12.44 3.46 -12.27
N TRP A 103 -12.60 2.51 -11.34
CA TRP A 103 -11.78 1.30 -11.33
C TRP A 103 -12.60 0.03 -11.05
N ASP A 104 -12.77 -0.81 -12.07
CA ASP A 104 -13.47 -2.11 -11.97
C ASP A 104 -12.89 -3.01 -10.86
N ARG A 105 -11.60 -2.89 -10.58
CA ARG A 105 -10.92 -3.62 -9.50
C ARG A 105 -11.50 -3.34 -8.11
N ALA A 106 -12.19 -2.22 -7.91
CA ALA A 106 -12.80 -1.88 -6.62
C ALA A 106 -13.89 -2.87 -6.18
N ASP A 107 -14.43 -3.67 -7.09
CA ASP A 107 -15.37 -4.74 -6.76
C ASP A 107 -14.68 -5.99 -6.19
N VAL A 108 -13.35 -6.09 -6.28
CA VAL A 108 -12.56 -7.18 -5.71
C VAL A 108 -12.18 -6.81 -4.27
N PRO A 109 -12.62 -7.56 -3.24
CA PRO A 109 -12.25 -7.24 -1.86
C PRO A 109 -10.74 -7.35 -1.62
N VAL A 110 -10.20 -6.40 -0.87
CA VAL A 110 -8.83 -6.49 -0.31
C VAL A 110 -8.89 -7.16 1.05
N ARG A 111 -8.04 -8.15 1.27
CA ARG A 111 -7.81 -8.69 2.62
C ARG A 111 -6.60 -8.02 3.25
N VAL A 112 -6.76 -7.42 4.41
CA VAL A 112 -5.66 -6.86 5.19
C VAL A 112 -5.17 -7.92 6.18
N ARG A 113 -3.85 -8.11 6.24
CA ARG A 113 -3.23 -9.01 7.22
C ARG A 113 -2.03 -8.38 7.89
N ALA A 114 -1.78 -8.82 9.12
CA ALA A 114 -0.49 -8.57 9.75
C ALA A 114 0.63 -9.30 8.98
N ARG A 115 1.81 -8.69 8.97
CA ARG A 115 3.07 -9.36 8.62
C ARG A 115 4.12 -9.12 9.69
N ALA A 116 4.95 -10.13 9.92
CA ALA A 116 6.13 -10.01 10.75
C ALA A 116 7.24 -9.27 9.98
N GLY A 117 7.95 -8.38 10.67
CA GLY A 117 9.11 -7.65 10.14
C GLY A 117 8.93 -6.12 10.16
N ALA A 118 10.05 -5.41 10.06
CA ALA A 118 10.09 -3.95 10.03
C ALA A 118 9.96 -3.35 8.61
N THR A 119 9.87 -4.21 7.60
CA THR A 119 9.72 -3.80 6.21
C THR A 119 8.33 -3.22 5.96
N ALA A 120 8.25 -2.26 5.03
CA ALA A 120 7.05 -1.51 4.66
C ALA A 120 5.80 -2.39 4.46
N ALA A 121 4.63 -1.77 4.55
CA ALA A 121 3.43 -2.38 3.99
C ALA A 121 3.64 -2.68 2.49
N HIS A 122 2.96 -3.69 1.99
CA HIS A 122 2.97 -4.02 0.56
C HIS A 122 1.70 -4.78 0.16
N TYR A 123 1.29 -4.61 -1.09
CA TYR A 123 0.19 -5.33 -1.70
C TYR A 123 0.67 -6.58 -2.46
N GLU A 124 -0.01 -7.70 -2.26
CA GLU A 124 0.21 -8.99 -2.90
C GLU A 124 -0.93 -9.22 -3.91
N SER A 125 -0.67 -8.91 -5.19
CA SER A 125 -1.69 -8.90 -6.24
C SER A 125 -2.34 -10.26 -6.53
N ALA A 126 -1.61 -11.35 -6.33
CA ALA A 126 -2.10 -12.71 -6.55
C ALA A 126 -3.27 -13.07 -5.62
N ASP A 127 -3.19 -12.64 -4.36
CA ASP A 127 -4.14 -13.00 -3.31
C ASP A 127 -5.06 -11.83 -2.91
N ALA A 128 -4.90 -10.67 -3.54
CA ALA A 128 -5.54 -9.41 -3.16
C ALA A 128 -5.32 -9.07 -1.67
N VAL A 129 -4.07 -9.20 -1.21
CA VAL A 129 -3.72 -9.03 0.20
C VAL A 129 -2.89 -7.78 0.42
N LEU A 130 -3.33 -6.91 1.32
CA LEU A 130 -2.55 -5.79 1.84
C LEU A 130 -1.88 -6.23 3.15
N ALA A 131 -0.58 -6.44 3.11
CA ALA A 131 0.19 -6.91 4.25
C ALA A 131 0.79 -5.71 5.01
N VAL A 132 0.27 -5.41 6.21
CA VAL A 132 0.77 -4.31 7.06
C VAL A 132 1.64 -4.84 8.20
N PRO A 133 2.74 -4.15 8.56
CA PRO A 133 3.52 -4.53 9.73
C PRO A 133 2.69 -4.34 11.00
N LEU A 134 2.99 -5.14 12.03
CA LEU A 134 2.41 -4.95 13.36
C LEU A 134 2.83 -3.59 13.93
N HIS A 135 1.93 -2.93 14.66
CA HIS A 135 2.20 -1.64 15.30
C HIS A 135 3.15 -1.82 16.49
N THR A 136 4.45 -1.87 16.22
CA THR A 136 5.49 -2.06 17.23
C THR A 136 6.62 -1.06 17.01
N GLY A 137 6.70 -0.04 17.87
CA GLY A 137 7.80 0.92 17.90
C GLY A 137 8.05 1.60 16.54
N ALA A 138 9.21 1.34 15.94
CA ALA A 138 9.69 1.97 14.72
C ALA A 138 8.81 1.74 13.47
N THR A 139 7.80 0.87 13.52
CA THR A 139 6.87 0.61 12.40
C THR A 139 5.58 1.43 12.46
N ALA A 140 5.42 2.32 13.44
CA ALA A 140 4.22 3.15 13.59
C ALA A 140 3.87 3.96 12.33
N TRP A 141 4.87 4.31 11.51
CA TRP A 141 4.68 5.04 10.26
C TRP A 141 3.91 4.26 9.19
N ALA A 142 3.85 2.92 9.26
CA ALA A 142 3.22 2.10 8.24
C ALA A 142 1.69 2.04 8.37
N LEU A 143 1.14 2.42 9.53
CA LEU A 143 -0.30 2.49 9.77
C LEU A 143 -0.84 3.91 9.52
N ARG A 144 -0.49 4.46 8.35
CA ARG A 144 -0.87 5.80 7.89
C ARG A 144 -1.78 5.74 6.69
N GLU A 145 -2.64 6.73 6.57
CA GLU A 145 -3.56 6.87 5.45
C GLU A 145 -2.85 6.90 4.10
N LEU A 146 -1.77 7.68 3.95
CA LEU A 146 -1.01 7.73 2.70
C LEU A 146 -0.45 6.35 2.29
N VAL A 147 0.02 5.57 3.28
CA VAL A 147 0.53 4.22 3.03
C VAL A 147 -0.59 3.29 2.58
N VAL A 148 -1.76 3.34 3.24
CA VAL A 148 -2.90 2.51 2.82
C VAL A 148 -3.37 2.89 1.41
N LEU A 149 -3.44 4.18 1.08
CA LEU A 149 -3.81 4.64 -0.26
C LEU A 149 -2.79 4.26 -1.33
N HIS A 150 -1.50 4.25 -1.02
CA HIS A 150 -0.46 3.71 -1.91
C HIS A 150 -0.75 2.24 -2.27
N GLU A 151 -1.02 1.41 -1.27
CA GLU A 151 -1.28 -0.01 -1.51
C GLU A 151 -2.62 -0.23 -2.24
N LEU A 152 -3.64 0.58 -1.94
CA LEU A 152 -4.89 0.54 -2.69
C LEU A 152 -4.71 0.99 -4.15
N ALA A 153 -3.80 1.92 -4.45
CA ALA A 153 -3.48 2.27 -5.83
C ALA A 153 -2.88 1.08 -6.61
N HIS A 154 -2.08 0.21 -5.97
CA HIS A 154 -1.63 -1.05 -6.57
C HIS A 154 -2.79 -2.03 -6.77
N HIS A 155 -3.70 -2.13 -5.79
CA HIS A 155 -4.86 -3.01 -5.87
C HIS A 155 -5.81 -2.65 -7.04
N LEU A 156 -6.02 -1.36 -7.27
CA LEU A 156 -6.93 -0.84 -8.28
C LEU A 156 -6.42 -1.00 -9.73
N GLU A 157 -5.22 -1.55 -9.94
CA GLU A 157 -4.74 -1.91 -11.26
C GLU A 157 -5.37 -3.21 -11.79
N SER A 158 -6.08 -3.07 -12.91
CA SER A 158 -6.76 -4.15 -13.62
C SER A 158 -5.81 -5.10 -14.36
N ALA A 159 -4.70 -4.59 -14.88
CA ALA A 159 -3.72 -5.33 -15.68
C ALA A 159 -2.28 -5.08 -15.19
N PRO A 160 -1.93 -5.50 -13.95
CA PRO A 160 -0.65 -5.18 -13.32
C PRO A 160 0.57 -5.71 -14.08
N GLU A 161 0.39 -6.71 -14.94
CA GLU A 161 1.45 -7.24 -15.80
C GLU A 161 1.84 -6.32 -16.97
N LYS A 162 0.97 -5.36 -17.33
CA LYS A 162 1.18 -4.44 -18.46
C LYS A 162 1.87 -3.14 -18.07
N VAL A 163 1.83 -2.78 -16.79
CA VAL A 163 2.34 -1.52 -16.26
C VAL A 163 3.49 -1.76 -15.28
N ALA A 164 4.30 -0.73 -15.07
CA ALA A 164 5.29 -0.75 -14.01
C ALA A 164 4.57 -0.50 -12.67
N PRO A 165 4.90 -1.22 -11.58
CA PRO A 165 4.26 -1.02 -10.28
C PRO A 165 4.23 0.45 -9.83
N HIS A 166 5.31 1.22 -10.01
CA HIS A 166 5.34 2.67 -9.74
C HIS A 166 5.43 3.47 -11.05
N GLY A 167 4.76 3.00 -12.09
CA GLY A 167 4.64 3.68 -13.37
C GLY A 167 3.86 4.99 -13.30
N PRO A 168 3.83 5.77 -14.40
CA PRO A 168 2.99 6.95 -14.52
C PRO A 168 1.51 6.72 -14.15
N GLU A 169 0.96 5.56 -14.53
CA GLU A 169 -0.44 5.18 -14.31
C GLU A 169 -0.73 4.95 -12.82
N PHE A 170 0.22 4.34 -12.10
CA PHE A 170 0.16 4.22 -10.64
C PHE A 170 0.17 5.60 -9.98
N CYS A 171 1.06 6.49 -10.42
CA CYS A 171 1.19 7.82 -9.82
C CYS A 171 -0.07 8.67 -10.02
N THR A 172 -0.72 8.56 -11.19
CA THR A 172 -2.00 9.21 -11.46
C THR A 172 -3.09 8.70 -10.54
N ARG A 173 -3.28 7.37 -10.44
CA ARG A 173 -4.25 6.76 -9.51
C ARG A 173 -4.00 7.17 -8.06
N TYR A 174 -2.75 7.11 -7.61
CA TYR A 174 -2.42 7.45 -6.23
C TYR A 174 -2.75 8.92 -5.92
N LEU A 175 -2.45 9.83 -6.85
CA LEU A 175 -2.83 11.24 -6.71
C LEU A 175 -4.35 11.44 -6.66
N GLU A 176 -5.11 10.74 -7.50
CA GLU A 176 -6.59 10.81 -7.50
C GLU A 176 -7.19 10.27 -6.20
N LEU A 177 -6.64 9.18 -5.64
CA LEU A 177 -7.02 8.68 -4.32
C LEU A 177 -6.75 9.70 -3.22
N VAL A 178 -5.55 10.29 -3.20
CA VAL A 178 -5.19 11.28 -2.17
C VAL A 178 -6.05 12.54 -2.28
N ASP A 179 -6.33 13.00 -3.50
CA ASP A 179 -7.18 14.17 -3.77
C ASP A 179 -8.60 13.96 -3.26
N GLY A 180 -9.21 12.83 -3.61
CA GLY A 180 -10.59 12.53 -3.25
C GLY A 180 -10.81 12.13 -1.78
N ILE A 181 -9.77 11.65 -1.08
CA ILE A 181 -9.92 11.03 0.25
C ILE A 181 -9.29 11.86 1.38
N ILE A 182 -8.08 12.37 1.17
CA ILE A 182 -7.38 13.19 2.16
C ILE A 182 -7.70 14.67 1.91
N GLY A 183 -7.67 15.09 0.65
CA GLY A 183 -8.03 16.42 0.21
C GLY A 183 -7.07 16.99 -0.84
N PRO A 184 -7.51 18.03 -1.56
CA PRO A 184 -6.75 18.62 -2.66
C PRO A 184 -5.40 19.23 -2.21
N GLU A 185 -5.30 19.70 -0.97
CA GLU A 185 -4.06 20.22 -0.39
C GLU A 185 -2.98 19.12 -0.26
N ALA A 186 -3.38 17.91 0.18
CA ALA A 186 -2.48 16.77 0.27
C ALA A 186 -2.05 16.30 -1.12
N ALA A 187 -2.98 16.26 -2.08
CA ALA A 187 -2.69 15.90 -3.46
C ALA A 187 -1.77 16.91 -4.14
N LEU A 188 -1.94 18.21 -3.87
CA LEU A 188 -1.07 19.27 -4.39
C LEU A 188 0.37 19.09 -3.91
N ILE A 189 0.57 18.84 -2.60
CA ILE A 189 1.90 18.61 -2.03
C ILE A 189 2.52 17.32 -2.57
N LEU A 190 1.75 16.24 -2.68
CA LEU A 190 2.23 14.99 -3.25
C LEU A 190 2.64 15.16 -4.72
N ARG A 191 1.80 15.84 -5.52
CA ARG A 191 2.07 16.13 -6.94
C ARG A 191 3.33 16.97 -7.10
N ALA A 192 3.45 18.06 -6.36
CA ALA A 192 4.61 18.93 -6.37
C ALA A 192 5.90 18.16 -6.03
N THR A 193 5.82 17.33 -4.98
CA THR A 193 6.96 16.55 -4.51
C THR A 193 7.36 15.46 -5.51
N MET A 194 6.38 14.73 -6.06
CA MET A 194 6.61 13.74 -7.12
C MET A 194 7.32 14.36 -8.32
N LEU A 195 6.81 15.50 -8.82
CA LEU A 195 7.44 16.22 -9.93
C LEU A 195 8.86 16.71 -9.55
N GLY A 196 9.04 17.20 -8.33
CA GLY A 196 10.35 17.59 -7.79
C GLY A 196 11.37 16.45 -7.72
N CYS A 197 10.92 15.23 -7.41
CA CYS A 197 11.74 14.00 -7.45
C CYS A 197 11.91 13.43 -8.88
N GLY A 198 11.35 14.08 -9.90
CA GLY A 198 11.42 13.65 -11.29
C GLY A 198 10.56 12.42 -11.62
N VAL A 199 9.48 12.20 -10.87
CA VAL A 199 8.42 11.23 -11.19
C VAL A 199 7.61 11.76 -12.38
N ARG A 200 7.34 10.88 -13.32
CA ARG A 200 6.43 11.12 -14.44
C ARG A 200 5.03 10.67 -14.03
N LEU A 201 4.06 11.53 -14.27
CA LEU A 201 2.62 11.27 -14.15
C LEU A 201 2.06 10.94 -15.53
N GLY A 202 0.96 10.17 -15.58
CA GLY A 202 0.34 9.74 -16.83
C GLY A 202 -0.36 8.43 -16.65
#